data_AF-A0A838FKF3-F1
#
_entry.id   AF-A0A838FKF3-F1
#
_cell.length_a   1.000
_cell.length_b   1.000
_cell.length_c   1.000
_cell.angle_alpha   90.00
_cell.angle_beta   90.00
_cell.angle_gamma   90.00
#
_symmetry.space_group_name_H-M   'P 1'
#
loop_
_entity.id
_entity.type
_entity.pdbx_description
1 polymer ?
#
loop_
_entity_poly.entity_id
_entity_poly.type
_entity_poly.pdbx_seq_one_letter_code
_entity_poly.pdbx_strand_id
1 'polypeptide(L)'
;AYTAAGDLDAAERLLDPPPVDLENEAFDEYVFIFLCRRDFERAAAIMGQALQKEGDEERRFFGRVRMAHLHVTIGRLDEAKPVIAEARRVVEKLRAEGDESLWLRDQLLSLAAVQGDRDTVEREAEELLKVTARDKWRLPLSEELVGAAYALLGDADRAMPHIERALTMPGHQSLTAAYLRLEPRWDKVRDDPRFQRLATR
;
A
#
# COMPACT_ATOMS: atom_id res chain seq x y z
N ALA A 1 1.04 -3.16 -17.86
CA ALA A 1 2.36 -2.79 -17.32
C ALA A 1 3.20 -4.06 -17.13
N TYR A 2 4.52 -4.00 -17.29
CA TYR A 2 5.40 -5.18 -17.11
C TYR A 2 5.33 -5.74 -15.67
N THR A 3 5.24 -4.87 -14.67
CA THR A 3 5.01 -5.24 -13.26
C THR A 3 3.72 -6.03 -13.05
N ALA A 4 2.62 -5.61 -13.69
CA ALA A 4 1.34 -6.33 -13.65
C ALA A 4 1.39 -7.73 -14.31
N ALA A 5 2.34 -7.96 -15.23
CA ALA A 5 2.62 -9.29 -15.80
C ALA A 5 3.63 -10.09 -14.97
N GLY A 6 4.28 -9.45 -13.99
CA GLY A 6 5.35 -10.03 -13.17
C GLY A 6 6.74 -9.97 -13.82
N ASP A 7 6.92 -9.25 -14.93
CA ASP A 7 8.21 -9.07 -15.59
C ASP A 7 8.97 -7.88 -14.99
N LEU A 8 9.62 -8.11 -13.84
CA LEU A 8 10.35 -7.06 -13.12
C LEU A 8 11.63 -6.62 -13.85
N ASP A 9 12.21 -7.47 -14.68
CA ASP A 9 13.41 -7.13 -15.46
C ASP A 9 13.08 -6.14 -16.58
N ALA A 10 11.99 -6.38 -17.32
CA ALA A 10 11.54 -5.43 -18.34
C ALA A 10 11.04 -4.12 -17.71
N ALA A 11 10.40 -4.18 -16.54
CA ALA A 11 9.96 -2.99 -15.82
C ALA A 11 11.14 -2.10 -15.40
N GLU A 12 12.19 -2.66 -14.80
CA GLU A 12 13.37 -1.91 -14.33
C GLU A 12 14.16 -1.30 -15.49
N ARG A 13 14.28 -2.01 -16.63
CA ARG A 13 14.98 -1.51 -17.83
C ARG A 13 14.35 -0.27 -18.45
N LEU A 14 13.03 -0.11 -18.37
CA LEU A 14 12.35 1.09 -18.88
C LEU A 14 12.65 2.34 -18.04
N LEU A 15 13.22 2.13 -16.88
CA LEU A 15 13.21 3.06 -15.77
C LEU A 15 14.67 3.36 -15.32
N ASP A 16 15.70 2.61 -15.67
CA ASP A 16 17.09 2.95 -15.27
C ASP A 16 17.63 4.26 -15.94
N PRO A 17 18.17 5.25 -15.19
CA PRO A 17 18.32 5.33 -13.73
C PRO A 17 17.08 5.88 -12.98
N PRO A 18 16.88 5.49 -11.71
CA PRO A 18 15.76 5.99 -10.92
C PRO A 18 15.79 7.51 -10.75
N PRO A 19 14.68 8.22 -11.01
CA PRO A 19 14.53 9.58 -10.53
C PRO A 19 14.54 9.50 -9.02
N VAL A 20 15.35 10.32 -8.35
CA VAL A 20 15.36 10.40 -6.89
C VAL A 20 14.57 11.64 -6.51
N ASP A 21 13.29 11.66 -6.82
CA ASP A 21 12.44 12.85 -6.72
C ASP A 21 10.98 12.47 -6.50
N LEU A 22 10.40 12.91 -5.38
CA LEU A 22 8.99 12.66 -5.05
C LEU A 22 8.03 13.35 -6.01
N GLU A 23 8.47 14.37 -6.73
CA GLU A 23 7.64 15.08 -7.70
C GLU A 23 7.61 14.39 -9.08
N ASN A 24 8.49 13.41 -9.29
CA ASN A 24 8.50 12.64 -10.53
C ASN A 24 7.39 11.58 -10.52
N GLU A 25 6.51 11.63 -11.51
CA GLU A 25 5.35 10.71 -11.63
C GLU A 25 5.76 9.23 -11.70
N ALA A 26 6.96 8.92 -12.19
CA ALA A 26 7.46 7.55 -12.26
C ALA A 26 8.13 7.07 -10.97
N PHE A 27 8.48 7.97 -10.04
CA PHE A 27 9.21 7.64 -8.81
C PHE A 27 8.56 6.48 -8.05
N ASP A 28 7.24 6.53 -7.97
CA ASP A 28 6.48 5.55 -7.23
C ASP A 28 6.59 4.13 -7.80
N GLU A 29 6.80 4.00 -9.11
CA GLU A 29 6.98 2.73 -9.81
C GLU A 29 8.36 2.11 -9.48
N TYR A 30 9.42 2.91 -9.28
CA TYR A 30 10.73 2.38 -8.89
C TYR A 30 10.70 1.77 -7.50
N VAL A 31 10.11 2.50 -6.56
CA VAL A 31 9.95 2.02 -5.19
C VAL A 31 9.12 0.73 -5.20
N PHE A 32 8.08 0.68 -6.04
CA PHE A 32 7.24 -0.51 -6.21
C PHE A 32 8.01 -1.69 -6.82
N ILE A 33 8.81 -1.48 -7.86
CA ILE A 33 9.65 -2.52 -8.47
C ILE A 33 10.65 -3.06 -7.44
N PHE A 34 11.36 -2.20 -6.72
CA PHE A 34 12.31 -2.65 -5.70
C PHE A 34 11.63 -3.42 -4.56
N LEU A 35 10.45 -2.98 -4.11
CA LEU A 35 9.61 -3.74 -3.17
C LEU A 35 9.26 -5.13 -3.71
N CYS A 36 8.80 -5.22 -4.95
CA CYS A 36 8.45 -6.49 -5.61
C CYS A 36 9.66 -7.42 -5.79
N ARG A 37 10.85 -6.85 -6.02
CA ARG A 37 12.13 -7.59 -6.10
C ARG A 37 12.69 -7.98 -4.74
N ARG A 38 12.07 -7.54 -3.64
CA ARG A 38 12.60 -7.68 -2.27
C ARG A 38 13.92 -6.94 -2.06
N ASP A 39 14.22 -5.97 -2.93
CA ASP A 39 15.39 -5.10 -2.77
C ASP A 39 15.04 -3.91 -1.88
N PHE A 40 14.82 -4.24 -0.62
CA PHE A 40 14.36 -3.29 0.38
C PHE A 40 15.38 -2.20 0.70
N GLU A 41 16.67 -2.53 0.59
CA GLU A 41 17.74 -1.56 0.79
C GLU A 41 17.71 -0.49 -0.31
N ARG A 42 17.60 -0.89 -1.59
CA ARG A 42 17.46 0.08 -2.68
C ARG A 42 16.18 0.90 -2.55
N ALA A 43 15.05 0.26 -2.22
CA ALA A 43 13.78 0.97 -1.98
C ALA A 43 13.92 2.03 -0.88
N ALA A 44 14.50 1.67 0.27
CA ALA A 44 14.69 2.58 1.39
C ALA A 44 15.69 3.69 1.07
N ALA A 45 16.76 3.37 0.35
CA ALA A 45 17.78 4.35 -0.05
C ALA A 45 17.20 5.44 -0.96
N ILE A 46 16.46 5.07 -2.03
CA ILE A 46 15.91 6.07 -2.94
C ILE A 46 14.80 6.91 -2.28
N MET A 47 13.97 6.30 -1.44
CA MET A 47 12.94 7.00 -0.65
C MET A 47 13.58 7.99 0.32
N GLY A 48 14.58 7.54 1.07
CA GLY A 48 15.31 8.37 2.03
C GLY A 48 15.98 9.56 1.36
N GLN A 49 16.61 9.36 0.21
CA GLN A 49 17.23 10.44 -0.56
C GLN A 49 16.20 11.43 -1.13
N ALA A 50 15.10 10.93 -1.69
CA ALA A 50 14.05 11.79 -2.24
C ALA A 50 13.39 12.65 -1.14
N LEU A 51 13.23 12.13 0.08
CA LEU A 51 12.69 12.85 1.23
C LEU A 51 13.59 13.99 1.76
N GLN A 52 14.89 13.95 1.47
CA GLN A 52 15.82 15.04 1.82
C GLN A 52 15.65 16.27 0.92
N LYS A 53 15.05 16.11 -0.26
CA LYS A 53 14.82 17.23 -1.17
C LYS A 53 13.69 18.12 -0.64
N GLU A 54 13.85 19.42 -0.84
CA GLU A 54 12.74 20.36 -0.68
C GLU A 54 11.72 20.14 -1.81
N GLY A 55 10.45 20.41 -1.53
CA GLY A 55 9.36 20.19 -2.45
C GLY A 55 8.01 20.36 -1.77
N ASP A 56 6.95 20.02 -2.48
CA ASP A 56 5.59 20.07 -1.96
C ASP A 56 5.43 19.25 -0.67
N GLU A 57 4.86 19.86 0.37
CA GLU A 57 4.80 19.24 1.71
C GLU A 57 3.80 18.07 1.75
N GLU A 58 2.76 18.10 0.92
CA GLU A 58 1.79 17.00 0.82
C GLU A 58 2.47 15.75 0.23
N ARG A 59 3.20 15.92 -0.88
CA ARG A 59 4.02 14.84 -1.48
C ARG A 59 5.05 14.29 -0.51
N ARG A 60 5.70 15.15 0.27
CA ARG A 60 6.67 14.72 1.29
C ARG A 60 6.00 13.94 2.41
N PHE A 61 4.82 14.37 2.85
CA PHE A 61 4.02 13.62 3.81
C PHE A 61 3.72 12.19 3.30
N PHE A 62 3.29 12.04 2.05
CA PHE A 62 3.08 10.71 1.44
C PHE A 62 4.35 9.88 1.35
N GLY A 63 5.46 10.50 0.94
CA GLY A 63 6.76 9.84 0.92
C GLY A 63 7.12 9.29 2.30
N ARG A 64 6.88 10.06 3.38
CA ARG A 64 7.13 9.61 4.76
C ARG A 64 6.23 8.43 5.13
N VAL A 65 4.92 8.51 4.90
CA VAL A 65 3.99 7.38 5.17
C VAL A 65 4.41 6.11 4.43
N ARG A 66 4.78 6.24 3.15
CA ARG A 66 5.25 5.10 2.35
C ARG A 66 6.56 4.52 2.88
N MET A 67 7.49 5.37 3.33
CA MET A 67 8.73 4.93 3.98
C MET A 67 8.44 4.16 5.27
N ALA A 68 7.49 4.62 6.09
CA ALA A 68 7.03 3.88 7.27
C ALA A 68 6.47 2.50 6.90
N HIS A 69 5.65 2.40 5.86
CA HIS A 69 5.12 1.10 5.40
C HIS A 69 6.23 0.17 4.94
N LEU A 70 7.21 0.68 4.20
CA LEU A 70 8.40 -0.07 3.80
C LEU A 70 9.14 -0.58 5.05
N HIS A 71 9.42 0.28 6.04
CA HIS A 71 10.09 -0.12 7.27
C HIS A 71 9.33 -1.21 8.03
N VAL A 72 8.00 -1.11 8.16
CA VAL A 72 7.21 -2.16 8.82
C VAL A 72 7.22 -3.47 8.04
N THR A 73 7.09 -3.38 6.72
CA THR A 73 7.13 -4.54 5.81
C THR A 73 8.40 -5.36 6.00
N ILE A 74 9.53 -4.69 6.28
CA ILE A 74 10.86 -5.33 6.39
C ILE A 74 11.30 -5.54 7.83
N GLY A 75 10.39 -5.34 8.80
CA GLY A 75 10.64 -5.56 10.23
C GLY A 75 11.45 -4.48 10.94
N ARG A 76 11.73 -3.34 10.30
CA ARG A 76 12.41 -2.17 10.89
C ARG A 76 11.45 -1.29 11.67
N LEU A 77 10.78 -1.87 12.65
CA LEU A 77 9.69 -1.21 13.38
C LEU A 77 10.16 0.06 14.11
N ASP A 78 11.38 0.08 14.62
CA ASP A 78 11.92 1.26 15.32
C ASP A 78 12.11 2.46 14.39
N GLU A 79 12.49 2.23 13.14
CA GLU A 79 12.60 3.28 12.11
C GLU A 79 11.22 3.77 11.65
N ALA A 80 10.20 2.91 11.66
CA ALA A 80 8.85 3.27 11.27
C ALA A 80 8.11 4.10 12.34
N LYS A 81 8.36 3.85 13.63
CA LYS A 81 7.64 4.45 14.77
C LYS A 81 7.48 5.98 14.70
N PRO A 82 8.55 6.80 14.54
CA PRO A 82 8.40 8.26 14.56
C PRO A 82 7.55 8.76 13.40
N VAL A 83 7.73 8.16 12.23
CA VAL A 83 7.00 8.54 11.01
C VAL A 83 5.53 8.16 11.10
N ILE A 84 5.23 6.98 11.63
CA ILE A 84 3.87 6.54 11.91
C ILE A 84 3.18 7.48 12.91
N ALA A 85 3.89 7.92 13.96
CA ALA A 85 3.32 8.83 14.97
C ALA A 85 3.03 10.22 14.39
N GLU A 86 3.91 10.74 13.54
CA GLU A 86 3.68 11.99 12.80
C GLU A 86 2.50 11.85 11.83
N ALA A 87 2.49 10.80 11.02
CA ALA A 87 1.42 10.50 10.08
C ALA A 87 0.06 10.45 10.77
N ARG A 88 -0.02 9.72 11.88
CA ARG A 88 -1.19 9.62 12.75
C ARG A 88 -1.68 11.00 13.17
N ARG A 89 -0.79 11.87 13.67
CA ARG A 89 -1.16 13.22 14.11
C ARG A 89 -1.79 14.04 12.98
N VAL A 90 -1.25 13.95 11.77
CA VAL A 90 -1.77 14.70 10.62
C VAL A 90 -3.15 14.17 10.22
N VAL A 91 -3.31 12.85 10.05
CA VAL A 91 -4.60 12.27 9.64
C VAL A 91 -5.69 12.46 10.69
N GLU A 92 -5.35 12.36 11.98
CA GLU A 92 -6.28 12.61 13.08
C GLU A 92 -6.69 14.09 13.14
N LYS A 93 -5.76 15.02 12.89
CA LYS A 93 -6.08 16.45 12.79
C LYS A 93 -7.04 16.72 11.63
N LEU A 94 -6.74 16.22 10.43
CA LEU A 94 -7.60 16.41 9.26
C LEU A 94 -9.00 15.83 9.48
N ARG A 95 -9.10 14.66 10.11
CA ARG A 95 -10.38 14.08 10.52
C ARG A 95 -11.13 15.00 11.49
N ALA A 96 -10.45 15.56 12.49
CA ALA A 96 -11.08 16.48 13.45
C ALA A 96 -11.55 17.79 12.81
N GLU A 97 -10.92 18.20 11.71
CA GLU A 97 -11.33 19.35 10.88
C GLU A 97 -12.50 19.02 9.93
N GLY A 98 -13.00 17.77 9.95
CA GLY A 98 -14.16 17.32 9.19
C GLY A 98 -13.85 16.71 7.83
N ASP A 99 -12.58 16.38 7.55
CA ASP A 99 -12.22 15.69 6.32
C ASP A 99 -12.75 14.23 6.37
N GLU A 100 -13.58 13.90 5.39
CA GLU A 100 -14.14 12.56 5.17
C GLU A 100 -13.77 11.96 3.81
N SER A 101 -12.78 12.57 3.13
CA SER A 101 -12.31 12.17 1.82
C SER A 101 -11.87 10.69 1.79
N LEU A 102 -12.05 10.06 0.63
CA LEU A 102 -11.57 8.69 0.40
C LEU A 102 -10.08 8.59 0.65
N TRP A 103 -9.34 9.63 0.27
CA TRP A 103 -7.92 9.74 0.51
C TRP A 103 -7.58 9.59 2.00
N LEU A 104 -8.23 10.37 2.88
CA LEU A 104 -7.95 10.30 4.31
C LEU A 104 -8.30 8.92 4.90
N ARG A 105 -9.39 8.31 4.42
CA ARG A 105 -9.81 6.96 4.81
C ARG A 105 -8.76 5.92 4.43
N ASP A 106 -8.18 6.02 3.23
CA ASP A 106 -7.11 5.11 2.80
C ASP A 106 -5.88 5.22 3.72
N GLN A 107 -5.49 6.45 4.08
CA GLN A 107 -4.36 6.68 4.99
C GLN A 107 -4.64 6.12 6.39
N LEU A 108 -5.82 6.37 6.94
CA LEU A 108 -6.21 5.87 8.26
C LEU A 108 -6.25 4.34 8.30
N LEU A 109 -6.85 3.71 7.29
CA LEU A 109 -6.91 2.26 7.17
C LEU A 109 -5.50 1.65 7.10
N SER A 110 -4.63 2.24 6.28
CA SER A 110 -3.29 1.71 6.05
C SER A 110 -2.38 1.89 7.28
N LEU A 111 -2.39 3.07 7.91
CA LEU A 111 -1.64 3.34 9.14
C LEU A 111 -2.08 2.42 10.27
N ALA A 112 -3.40 2.25 10.44
CA ALA A 112 -3.95 1.36 11.46
C ALA A 112 -3.51 -0.10 11.25
N ALA A 113 -3.55 -0.59 10.01
CA ALA A 113 -3.10 -1.94 9.69
C ALA A 113 -1.61 -2.16 10.02
N VAL A 114 -0.78 -1.18 9.69
CA VAL A 114 0.66 -1.18 10.00
C VAL A 114 0.94 -1.13 11.50
N GLN A 115 0.09 -0.46 12.27
CA GLN A 115 0.18 -0.38 13.73
C GLN A 115 -0.43 -1.59 14.46
N GLY A 116 -1.14 -2.46 13.75
CA GLY A 116 -1.90 -3.54 14.38
C GLY A 116 -3.18 -3.05 15.08
N ASP A 117 -3.64 -1.83 14.81
CA ASP A 117 -4.85 -1.25 15.37
C ASP A 117 -6.09 -1.82 14.65
N ARG A 118 -6.49 -3.01 15.10
CA ARG A 118 -7.60 -3.77 14.53
C ARG A 118 -8.93 -3.00 14.57
N ASP A 119 -9.22 -2.31 15.67
CA ASP A 119 -10.50 -1.60 15.83
C ASP A 119 -10.63 -0.47 14.80
N THR A 120 -9.54 0.26 14.54
CA THR A 120 -9.54 1.27 13.48
C THR A 120 -9.61 0.65 12.09
N VAL A 121 -8.91 -0.46 11.84
CA VAL A 121 -9.01 -1.18 10.55
C VAL A 121 -10.46 -1.59 10.27
N GLU A 122 -11.14 -2.18 11.25
CA GLU A 122 -12.52 -2.65 11.10
C GLU A 122 -13.47 -1.49 10.78
N ARG A 123 -13.39 -0.40 11.55
CA ARG A 123 -14.23 0.80 11.36
C ARG A 123 -14.01 1.44 9.99
N GLU A 124 -12.75 1.69 9.60
CA GLU A 124 -12.45 2.37 8.35
C GLU A 124 -12.73 1.47 7.13
N ALA A 125 -12.54 0.15 7.25
CA ALA A 125 -12.90 -0.80 6.21
C ALA A 125 -14.41 -0.80 5.93
N GLU A 126 -15.24 -0.86 6.98
CA GLU A 126 -16.70 -0.83 6.85
C GLU A 126 -17.17 0.46 6.16
N GLU A 127 -16.72 1.62 6.66
CA GLU A 127 -17.13 2.90 6.10
C GLU A 127 -16.60 3.13 4.68
N LEU A 128 -15.35 2.71 4.37
CA LEU A 128 -14.80 2.82 3.02
C LEU A 128 -15.64 2.03 2.00
N LEU A 129 -15.99 0.78 2.32
CA LEU A 129 -16.79 -0.06 1.42
C LEU A 129 -18.22 0.46 1.29
N LYS A 130 -18.81 0.99 2.36
CA LYS A 130 -20.14 1.62 2.34
C LYS A 130 -20.17 2.86 1.44
N VAL A 131 -19.19 3.76 1.56
CA VAL A 131 -19.11 4.98 0.72
C VAL A 131 -18.85 4.64 -0.75
N THR A 132 -18.07 3.59 -1.02
CA THR A 132 -17.68 3.21 -2.38
C THR A 132 -18.58 2.17 -3.03
N ALA A 133 -19.61 1.66 -2.34
CA ALA A 133 -20.45 0.55 -2.79
C ALA A 133 -21.10 0.74 -4.18
N ARG A 134 -21.38 1.98 -4.57
CA ARG A 134 -21.98 2.32 -5.89
C ARG A 134 -20.97 2.82 -6.91
N ASP A 135 -19.74 3.05 -6.48
CA ASP A 135 -18.65 3.54 -7.33
C ASP A 135 -17.89 2.35 -7.91
N LYS A 136 -18.32 1.90 -9.09
CA LYS A 136 -17.67 0.79 -9.80
C LYS A 136 -16.22 1.10 -10.20
N TRP A 137 -15.83 2.37 -10.22
CA TRP A 137 -14.45 2.76 -10.48
C TRP A 137 -13.58 2.62 -9.24
N ARG A 138 -14.06 3.10 -8.07
CA ARG A 138 -13.29 3.10 -6.83
C ARG A 138 -13.33 1.79 -6.05
N LEU A 139 -14.46 1.08 -6.10
CA LEU A 139 -14.71 -0.12 -5.29
C LEU A 139 -13.65 -1.23 -5.44
N PRO A 140 -13.11 -1.55 -6.64
CA PRO A 140 -12.06 -2.56 -6.76
C PRO A 140 -10.83 -2.24 -5.91
N LEU A 141 -10.38 -0.98 -5.93
CA LEU A 141 -9.25 -0.53 -5.11
C LEU A 141 -9.62 -0.52 -3.62
N SER A 142 -10.87 -0.21 -3.24
CA SER A 142 -11.31 -0.25 -1.85
C SER A 142 -11.29 -1.67 -1.28
N GLU A 143 -11.77 -2.66 -2.05
CA GLU A 143 -11.66 -4.08 -1.70
C GLU A 143 -10.19 -4.51 -1.56
N GLU A 144 -9.32 -4.09 -2.49
CA GLU A 144 -7.89 -4.38 -2.39
C GLU A 144 -7.26 -3.82 -1.11
N LEU A 145 -7.52 -2.55 -0.79
CA LEU A 145 -6.98 -1.88 0.39
C LEU A 145 -7.47 -2.53 1.70
N VAL A 146 -8.75 -2.90 1.76
CA VAL A 146 -9.31 -3.62 2.92
C VAL A 146 -8.69 -5.01 3.05
N GLY A 147 -8.55 -5.74 1.94
CA GLY A 147 -7.86 -7.03 1.92
C GLY A 147 -6.41 -6.92 2.40
N ALA A 148 -5.68 -5.90 1.92
CA ALA A 148 -4.32 -5.62 2.34
C ALA A 148 -4.23 -5.27 3.84
N ALA A 149 -5.17 -4.48 4.36
CA ALA A 149 -5.22 -4.12 5.77
C ALA A 149 -5.38 -5.36 6.67
N TYR A 150 -6.33 -6.24 6.36
CA TYR A 150 -6.49 -7.50 7.10
C TYR A 150 -5.30 -8.44 6.91
N ALA A 151 -4.70 -8.48 5.73
CA ALA A 151 -3.48 -9.26 5.49
C ALA A 151 -2.32 -8.77 6.37
N LEU A 152 -2.13 -7.46 6.50
CA LEU A 152 -1.14 -6.87 7.41
C LEU A 152 -1.42 -7.16 8.88
N LEU A 153 -2.68 -7.39 9.27
CA LEU A 153 -3.05 -7.90 10.60
C LEU A 153 -2.82 -9.42 10.76
N GLY A 154 -2.45 -10.13 9.69
CA GLY A 154 -2.34 -11.60 9.67
C GLY A 154 -3.69 -12.31 9.66
N ASP A 155 -4.78 -11.61 9.37
CA ASP A 155 -6.14 -12.14 9.39
C ASP A 155 -6.53 -12.64 7.98
N ALA A 156 -6.06 -13.84 7.63
CA ALA A 156 -6.36 -14.42 6.33
C ALA A 156 -7.87 -14.61 6.11
N ASP A 157 -8.63 -14.98 7.15
CA ASP A 157 -10.08 -15.21 7.04
C ASP A 157 -10.84 -13.97 6.64
N ARG A 158 -10.48 -12.81 7.19
CA ARG A 158 -11.05 -11.53 6.76
C ARG A 158 -10.45 -11.02 5.48
N ALA A 159 -9.16 -11.21 5.21
CA ALA A 159 -8.52 -10.70 4.00
C ALA A 159 -9.04 -11.38 2.72
N MET A 160 -9.22 -12.70 2.74
CA MET A 160 -9.46 -13.49 1.52
C MET A 160 -10.70 -13.08 0.72
N PRO A 161 -11.89 -12.85 1.32
CA PRO A 161 -13.07 -12.41 0.57
C PRO A 161 -12.86 -11.09 -0.18
N HIS A 162 -12.11 -10.16 0.40
CA HIS A 162 -11.81 -8.86 -0.22
C HIS A 162 -10.82 -9.02 -1.38
N ILE A 163 -9.77 -9.84 -1.19
CA ILE A 163 -8.77 -10.15 -2.23
C ILE A 163 -9.45 -10.81 -3.45
N GLU A 164 -10.36 -11.77 -3.21
CA GLU A 164 -11.08 -12.45 -4.30
C GLU A 164 -11.99 -11.51 -5.07
N ARG A 165 -12.70 -10.60 -4.39
CA ARG A 165 -13.51 -9.57 -5.05
C ARG A 165 -12.63 -8.60 -5.85
N ALA A 166 -11.57 -8.08 -5.26
CA ALA A 166 -10.64 -7.17 -5.95
C ALA A 166 -10.05 -7.76 -7.24
N LEU A 167 -9.72 -9.06 -7.25
CA LEU A 167 -9.22 -9.76 -8.45
C LEU A 167 -10.26 -9.94 -9.56
N THR A 168 -11.54 -10.01 -9.22
CA THR A 168 -12.61 -10.30 -10.19
C THR A 168 -13.27 -9.04 -10.73
N MET A 169 -13.15 -7.92 -10.02
CA MET A 169 -13.74 -6.65 -10.42
C MET A 169 -12.84 -5.91 -11.41
N PRO A 170 -13.40 -5.42 -12.54
CA PRO A 170 -12.65 -4.58 -13.46
C PRO A 170 -12.35 -3.23 -12.81
N GLY A 171 -11.10 -2.79 -12.88
CA GLY A 171 -10.62 -1.50 -12.37
C GLY A 171 -9.50 -0.94 -13.25
N HIS A 172 -9.22 0.36 -13.11
CA HIS A 172 -8.12 0.99 -13.84
C HIS A 172 -6.75 0.48 -13.40
N GLN A 173 -6.58 0.32 -12.10
CA GLN A 173 -5.48 -0.39 -11.46
C GLN A 173 -6.10 -1.57 -10.71
N SER A 174 -6.15 -2.72 -11.36
CA SER A 174 -6.67 -3.95 -10.75
C SER A 174 -5.54 -4.71 -10.08
N LEU A 175 -5.85 -5.29 -8.92
CA LEU A 175 -5.05 -6.35 -8.33
C LEU A 175 -4.85 -7.46 -9.36
N THR A 176 -3.63 -8.00 -9.44
CA THR A 176 -3.29 -9.11 -10.33
C THR A 176 -2.73 -10.28 -9.52
N ALA A 177 -2.78 -11.48 -10.09
CA ALA A 177 -2.09 -12.64 -9.51
C ALA A 177 -0.58 -12.39 -9.37
N ALA A 178 0.03 -11.65 -10.30
CA ALA A 178 1.42 -11.23 -10.19
C ALA A 178 1.67 -10.37 -8.96
N TYR A 179 0.82 -9.38 -8.69
CA TYR A 179 0.91 -8.54 -7.49
C TYR A 179 0.74 -9.32 -6.20
N LEU A 180 -0.17 -10.30 -6.16
CA LEU A 180 -0.27 -11.22 -5.03
C LEU A 180 1.04 -11.98 -4.78
N ARG A 181 1.72 -12.44 -5.83
CA ARG A 181 3.01 -13.15 -5.70
C ARG A 181 4.16 -12.24 -5.27
N LEU A 182 4.19 -11.03 -5.79
CA LEU A 182 5.37 -10.16 -5.68
C LEU A 182 5.33 -9.27 -4.43
N GLU A 183 4.17 -8.70 -4.11
CA GLU A 183 4.12 -7.63 -3.12
C GLU A 183 4.26 -8.16 -1.68
N PRO A 184 5.18 -7.59 -0.89
CA PRO A 184 5.41 -7.99 0.50
C PRO A 184 4.22 -7.79 1.46
N ARG A 185 3.29 -6.87 1.17
CA ARG A 185 2.14 -6.60 2.06
C ARG A 185 1.25 -7.84 2.29
N TRP A 186 1.37 -8.84 1.42
CA TRP A 186 0.66 -10.11 1.52
C TRP A 186 1.39 -11.20 2.32
N ASP A 187 2.62 -10.96 2.78
CA ASP A 187 3.49 -12.01 3.32
C ASP A 187 2.89 -12.74 4.52
N LYS A 188 2.19 -12.02 5.41
CA LYS A 188 1.58 -12.61 6.60
C LYS A 188 0.44 -13.59 6.30
N VAL A 189 -0.12 -13.55 5.09
CA VAL A 189 -1.21 -14.45 4.66
C VAL A 189 -0.82 -15.31 3.45
N ARG A 190 0.43 -15.19 2.97
CA ARG A 190 0.92 -15.82 1.73
C ARG A 190 0.85 -17.35 1.78
N ASP A 191 0.98 -17.93 2.98
CA ASP A 191 0.93 -19.37 3.20
C ASP A 191 -0.50 -19.93 3.28
N ASP A 192 -1.54 -19.10 3.25
CA ASP A 192 -2.92 -19.57 3.21
C ASP A 192 -3.20 -20.30 1.87
N PRO A 193 -3.74 -21.53 1.88
CA PRO A 193 -4.01 -22.28 0.66
C PRO A 193 -4.98 -21.58 -0.30
N ARG A 194 -5.90 -20.76 0.20
CA ARG A 194 -6.81 -19.95 -0.62
C ARG A 194 -6.02 -18.85 -1.34
N PHE A 195 -5.09 -18.19 -0.64
CA PHE A 195 -4.21 -17.18 -1.21
C PHE A 195 -3.34 -17.74 -2.34
N GLN A 196 -2.67 -18.88 -2.10
CA GLN A 196 -1.80 -19.51 -3.10
C GLN A 196 -2.54 -19.89 -4.39
N ARG A 197 -3.81 -20.30 -4.29
CA ARG A 197 -4.65 -20.55 -5.48
C ARG A 197 -4.95 -19.28 -6.27
N LEU A 198 -5.16 -18.14 -5.60
CA LEU A 198 -5.40 -16.87 -6.29
C LEU A 198 -4.12 -16.33 -6.96
N ALA A 199 -2.97 -16.50 -6.32
CA ALA A 199 -1.67 -16.04 -6.82
C ALA A 199 -1.14 -16.84 -8.03
N THR A 200 -1.75 -17.98 -8.35
CA THR A 200 -1.37 -18.84 -9.49
C THR A 200 -2.31 -18.75 -10.68
N ARG A 201 -3.39 -17.98 -10.57
CA ARG A 201 -4.33 -17.72 -11.67
C ARG A 201 -3.71 -16.87 -12.78
#